data_AF-A0A382N5H4-F1
#
_entry.id   AF-A0A382N5H4-F1
#
_cell.length_a   1.000
_cell.length_b   1.000
_cell.length_c   1.000
_cell.angle_alpha   90.00
_cell.angle_beta   90.00
_cell.angle_gamma   90.00
#
_symmetry.space_group_name_H-M   'P 1'
#
loop_
_entity.id
_entity.type
_entity.pdbx_description
1 polymer ?
#
loop_
_entity_poly.entity_id
_entity_poly.type
_entity_poly.pdbx_seq_one_letter_code
_entity_poly.pdbx_strand_id
1 'polypeptide(L)' 'MYLKWAQRKNYKTNLISEHKGDEAGIKSTTFKIEGDYLYGWL' A
#
# COMPACT_ATOMS: atom_id res chain seq x y z
N MET A 1 1.53 2.87 -7.14
CA MET A 1 2.84 2.27 -7.46
C MET A 1 3.16 1.09 -6.55
N TYR A 2 3.18 1.28 -5.23
CA TYR A 2 3.51 0.24 -4.23
C TYR A 2 2.54 -0.95 -4.17
N LEU A 3 1.23 -0.73 -4.26
CA LEU A 3 0.23 -1.80 -4.33
C LEU A 3 0.45 -2.73 -5.53
N LYS A 4 0.76 -2.16 -6.71
CA LYS A 4 1.06 -2.96 -7.91
C LYS A 4 2.37 -3.74 -7.76
N TRP A 5 3.39 -3.17 -7.13
CA TRP A 5 4.64 -3.87 -6.82
C TRP A 5 4.41 -5.05 -5.87
N ALA A 6 3.65 -4.82 -4.79
CA ALA A 6 3.32 -5.84 -3.81
C ALA A 6 2.50 -6.99 -4.43
N GLN A 7 1.51 -6.67 -5.26
CA GLN A 7 0.73 -7.66 -6.02
C GLN A 7 1.60 -8.47 -6.99
N ARG A 8 2.53 -7.83 -7.72
CA ARG A 8 3.47 -8.55 -8.61
C ARG A 8 4.39 -9.51 -7.87
N LYS A 9 4.71 -9.22 -6.61
CA LYS A 9 5.51 -10.08 -5.72
C LYS A 9 4.65 -11.07 -4.93
N ASN A 10 3.34 -11.12 -5.18
CA ASN A 10 2.38 -11.96 -4.47
C ASN A 10 2.34 -11.72 -2.95
N TYR A 11 2.71 -10.52 -2.51
CA TYR A 11 2.59 -10.12 -1.12
C TYR A 11 1.14 -9.81 -0.77
N LYS A 12 0.74 -10.18 0.44
CA LYS A 12 -0.58 -9.87 0.96
C LYS A 12 -0.63 -8.40 1.33
N THR A 13 -1.64 -7.69 0.85
CA THR A 13 -1.83 -6.26 1.15
C THR A 13 -3.18 -6.06 1.83
N ASN A 14 -3.20 -5.23 2.87
CA ASN A 14 -4.41 -4.87 3.59
C ASN A 14 -4.52 -3.35 3.68
N LEU A 15 -5.64 -2.79 3.23
CA LEU A 15 -5.91 -1.36 3.34
C LEU A 15 -6.41 -1.06 4.76
N ILE A 16 -5.68 -0.21 5.49
CA ILE A 16 -6.05 0.19 6.85
C ILE A 16 -6.90 1.45 6.81
N SER A 17 -6.48 2.45 6.03
CA SER A 17 -7.23 3.69 5.88
C SER A 17 -6.95 4.35 4.53
N GLU A 18 -7.95 5.04 4.00
CA GLU A 18 -7.85 5.89 2.82
C GLU A 18 -8.61 7.18 3.10
N HIS A 19 -7.91 8.30 2.91
CA HIS A 19 -8.46 9.64 2.97
C HIS A 19 -8.44 10.23 1.56
N LYS A 20 -9.63 10.44 0.99
CA LYS A 20 -9.77 11.07 -0.32
C LYS A 20 -9.40 12.56 -0.24
N GLY A 21 -8.85 13.09 -1.33
CA GLY A 21 -8.63 14.53 -1.47
C GLY A 21 -9.95 15.24 -1.72
N ASP A 22 -10.04 16.50 -1.29
CA ASP A 22 -11.29 17.28 -1.34
C ASP A 22 -11.70 17.66 -2.78
N GLU A 23 -10.73 17.86 -3.67
CA GLU A 23 -10.99 18.13 -5.11
C GLU A 23 -10.66 16.93 -5.98
N ALA A 24 -9.49 16.31 -5.79
CA ALA A 24 -9.06 15.13 -6.53
C ALA A 24 -8.00 14.32 -5.79
N GLY A 25 -7.93 13.03 -6.11
CA GLY A 25 -6.88 12.13 -5.64
C GLY A 25 -7.06 11.64 -4.20
N ILE A 26 -5.95 11.24 -3.58
CA ILE A 26 -5.89 10.68 -2.23
C ILE A 26 -5.01 11.61 -1.40
N LYS A 27 -5.53 12.09 -0.28
CA LYS A 27 -4.83 12.95 0.68
C LYS A 27 -3.83 12.14 1.51
N SER A 28 -4.26 10.97 1.99
CA SER A 28 -3.38 10.02 2.66
C SER A 28 -3.98 8.62 2.59
N THR A 29 -3.14 7.60 2.57
CA THR A 29 -3.56 6.21 2.58
C THR A 29 -2.55 5.40 3.38
N THR A 30 -3.05 4.51 4.22
CA THR A 30 -2.25 3.56 5.00
C THR A 30 -2.64 2.15 4.61
N PHE A 31 -1.65 1.36 4.21
CA PHE A 31 -1.83 -0.06 3.92
C PHE A 31 -0.69 -0.86 4.55
N LYS A 32 -1.02 -2.07 5.01
CA LYS A 32 -0.06 -3.04 5.52
C LYS A 32 0.28 -4.00 4.40
N ILE A 33 1.58 -4.23 4.20
CA ILE A 33 2.08 -5.28 3.32
C ILE A 33 2.63 -6.39 4.24
N GLU A 34 2.21 -7.62 4.03
CA GLU A 34 2.63 -8.80 4.79
C GLU A 34 3.43 -9.75 3.88
N GLY A 35 4.59 -10.19 4.37
CA GLY A 35 5.57 -10.97 3.63
C GLY A 35 6.95 -10.92 4.27
N ASP A 36 7.82 -11.86 3.92
CA ASP A 36 9.16 -11.96 4.50
C ASP A 36 10.08 -10.85 3.98
N TYR A 37 10.98 -10.39 4.87
CA TYR A 37 12.01 -9.38 4.57
C TYR A 37 11.53 -8.00 4.09
N LEU A 38 10.23 -7.69 4.17
CA LEU A 38 9.65 -6.47 3.59
C LEU A 38 10.31 -5.15 4.01
N TYR A 39 10.71 -5.01 5.29
CA TYR A 39 11.32 -3.77 5.80
C TYR A 39 12.70 -3.46 5.16
N GLY A 40 13.32 -4.44 4.50
CA GLY A 40 14.58 -4.24 3.76
C GLY A 40 14.40 -3.88 2.28
N TRP A 41 13.18 -3.95 1.74
CA TRP A 41 12.88 -3.73 0.31
C TRP A 41 12.08 -2.45 0.03
N LEU A 42 11.50 -1.84 1.07
CA LEU A 42 10.56 -0.72 0.98
C LEU A 42 11.16 0.59 1.49
#